data_AF-A0A3C1FBE0-F1
#
_entry.id   AF-A0A3C1FBE0-F1
#
_cell.length_a   1.000
_cell.length_b   1.000
_cell.length_c   1.000
_cell.angle_alpha   90.00
_cell.angle_beta   90.00
_cell.angle_gamma   90.00
#
_symmetry.space_group_name_H-M   'P 1'
#
loop_
_entity.id
_entity.type
_entity.pdbx_description
1 polymer ?
#
loop_
_entity_poly.entity_id
_entity_poly.type
_entity_poly.pdbx_seq_one_letter_code
_entity_poly.pdbx_strand_id
1 'polypeptide(L)' 'HAPGLPSLAYSLATPDSDAAALALVRPVFPPATLVAMDFFGGWSNLSQARIFTALLTQSSPGKLH' A
#
# COMPACT_ATOMS: atom_id res chain seq x y z
N HIS A 1 12.93 1.75 -0.64
CA HIS A 1 13.60 0.52 -1.13
C HIS A 1 12.64 -0.66 -0.97
N ALA A 2 12.39 -1.42 -2.04
CA ALA A 2 11.80 -2.76 -1.95
C ALA A 2 12.91 -3.73 -1.43
N PRO A 3 12.61 -4.69 -0.54
CA PRO A 3 11.31 -5.29 -0.27
C PRO A 3 10.49 -4.71 0.91
N GLY A 4 11.02 -3.75 1.67
CA GLY A 4 10.42 -3.33 2.95
C GLY A 4 9.00 -2.74 2.86
N LEU A 5 8.72 -1.91 1.86
CA LEU A 5 7.38 -1.30 1.70
C LEU A 5 6.30 -2.32 1.29
N PRO A 6 6.53 -3.20 0.30
CA PRO A 6 5.62 -4.32 0.03
C PRO A 6 5.36 -5.18 1.27
N SER A 7 6.41 -5.60 1.99
CA SER A 7 6.27 -6.43 3.18
C SER A 7 5.46 -5.74 4.28
N LEU A 8 5.71 -4.45 4.54
CA LEU A 8 4.94 -3.67 5.50
C LEU A 8 3.46 -3.59 5.11
N ALA A 9 3.17 -3.25 3.85
CA ALA A 9 1.80 -3.17 3.36
C ALA A 9 1.08 -4.54 3.49
N TYR A 10 1.76 -5.65 3.20
CA TYR A 10 1.18 -6.98 3.40
C TYR A 10 0.94 -7.31 4.87
N SER A 11 1.86 -6.97 5.76
CA SER A 11 1.72 -7.22 7.20
C SER A 11 0.57 -6.43 7.84
N LEU A 12 0.25 -5.25 7.30
CA LEU A 12 -0.84 -4.39 7.77
C LEU A 12 -2.16 -4.58 6.99
N ALA A 13 -2.18 -5.43 5.97
CA ALA A 13 -3.37 -5.72 5.18
C ALA A 13 -4.30 -6.69 5.91
N THR A 14 -5.11 -6.14 6.82
CA THR A 14 -6.12 -6.84 7.63
C THR A 14 -7.44 -7.02 6.86
N PRO A 15 -8.35 -7.90 7.32
CA PRO A 15 -9.70 -8.03 6.75
C PRO A 15 -10.55 -6.75 6.77
N ASP A 16 -10.25 -5.82 7.68
CA ASP A 16 -10.94 -4.53 7.81
C ASP A 16 -10.42 -3.46 6.83
N SER A 17 -9.42 -3.80 6.02
CA SER A 17 -8.90 -2.91 4.98
C SER A 17 -9.87 -2.80 3.79
N ASP A 18 -9.75 -1.72 3.03
CA ASP A 18 -10.53 -1.52 1.82
C ASP A 18 -10.24 -2.60 0.78
N ALA A 19 -11.30 -3.28 0.33
CA ALA A 19 -11.18 -4.43 -0.57
C ALA A 19 -10.61 -4.05 -1.96
N ALA A 20 -10.91 -2.85 -2.46
CA ALA A 20 -10.38 -2.38 -3.74
C ALA A 20 -8.89 -2.03 -3.62
N ALA A 21 -8.48 -1.42 -2.50
CA ALA A 21 -7.08 -1.17 -2.20
C ALA A 21 -6.28 -2.47 -2.05
N LEU A 22 -6.84 -3.48 -1.36
CA LEU A 22 -6.24 -4.80 -1.24
C LEU A 22 -6.03 -5.47 -2.61
N ALA A 23 -7.00 -5.34 -3.51
CA ALA A 23 -6.92 -5.91 -4.87
C ALA A 23 -5.80 -5.26 -5.71
N LEU A 24 -5.41 -4.01 -5.44
CA LEU A 24 -4.33 -3.33 -6.16
C LEU A 24 -2.93 -3.75 -5.68
N VAL A 25 -2.81 -4.21 -4.43
CA VAL A 25 -1.53 -4.58 -3.82
C VAL A 25 -1.34 -6.09 -3.66
N ARG A 26 -2.36 -6.91 -3.98
CA ARG A 26 -2.32 -8.39 -3.93
C ARG A 26 -2.59 -8.99 -5.32
N PRO A 27 -1.90 -10.08 -5.71
CA PRO A 27 -0.83 -10.79 -4.99
C PRO A 27 0.56 -10.16 -5.18
N VAL A 28 0.67 -9.09 -5.97
CA VAL A 28 1.92 -8.37 -6.25
C VAL A 28 1.80 -6.93 -5.82
N PHE A 29 2.90 -6.31 -5.40
CA PHE A 29 2.97 -4.88 -5.07
C PHE A 29 3.65 -4.13 -6.23
N PRO A 30 2.90 -3.50 -7.14
CA PRO A 30 3.49 -2.91 -8.34
C PRO A 30 4.48 -1.79 -8.01
N PRO A 31 5.49 -1.54 -8.88
CA PRO A 31 6.36 -0.38 -8.74
C PRO A 31 5.56 0.93 -8.67
N ALA A 32 6.08 1.90 -7.92
CA ALA A 32 5.46 3.21 -7.77
C ALA A 32 4.01 3.18 -7.23
N THR A 33 3.69 2.13 -6.44
CA THR A 33 2.43 2.07 -5.68
C THR A 33 2.53 2.93 -4.42
N LEU A 34 1.50 3.75 -4.20
CA LEU A 34 1.26 4.46 -2.96
C LEU A 34 0.16 3.75 -2.19
N VAL A 35 0.34 3.59 -0.88
CA VAL A 35 -0.66 3.03 0.03
C VAL A 35 -0.88 4.01 1.17
N ALA A 36 -2.14 4.36 1.41
CA ALA A 36 -2.53 5.12 2.60
C ALA A 36 -3.13 4.16 3.63
N MET A 37 -2.75 4.37 4.88
CA MET A 37 -3.18 3.58 6.02
C MET A 37 -3.78 4.51 7.07
N ASP A 38 -4.84 4.07 7.73
CA ASP A 38 -5.42 4.75 8.87
C ASP A 38 -5.35 3.88 10.13
N PHE A 39 -5.11 4.54 11.26
CA PHE A 39 -5.15 3.96 12.60
C PHE A 39 -5.41 5.07 13.62
N PHE A 40 -5.91 4.70 14.79
CA PHE A 40 -6.21 5.63 15.87
C PHE A 40 -5.16 5.56 16.99
N GLY A 41 -4.85 6.71 17.59
CA GLY A 41 -3.90 6.82 18.69
C GLY A 41 -2.47 7.11 18.24
N GLY A 42 -1.48 6.67 19.03
CA GLY A 42 -0.06 6.90 18.75
C GLY A 42 0.55 5.85 17.82
N TRP A 43 1.81 6.08 17.41
CA TRP A 43 2.57 5.16 16.53
C TRP A 43 2.71 3.73 17.06
N SER A 44 2.60 3.53 18.38
CA SER A 44 2.52 2.20 18.98
C SER A 44 1.36 1.36 18.44
N ASN A 45 0.31 2.00 17.91
CA ASN A 45 -0.89 1.36 17.39
C ASN A 45 -0.81 1.11 15.88
N LEU A 46 0.33 1.37 15.23
CA LEU A 46 0.51 1.12 13.79
C LEU A 46 0.22 -0.34 13.41
N SER A 47 0.43 -1.30 14.32
CA SER A 47 0.08 -2.71 14.10
C SER A 47 -1.42 -2.97 13.93
N GLN A 48 -2.27 -2.02 14.33
CA GLN A 48 -3.73 -2.04 14.15
C GLN A 48 -4.17 -1.24 12.92
N ALA A 49 -3.23 -0.71 12.13
CA ALA A 49 -3.57 0.02 10.93
C ALA A 49 -4.22 -0.89 9.90
N ARG A 50 -5.10 -0.28 9.10
CA ARG A 50 -5.72 -0.91 7.94
C ARG A 50 -5.40 -0.08 6.71
N ILE A 51 -5.41 -0.73 5.55
CA ILE A 51 -5.23 -0.04 4.28
C ILE A 51 -6.55 0.63 3.92
N PHE A 52 -6.51 1.95 3.77
CA PHE A 52 -7.69 2.75 3.41
C PHE A 52 -7.75 3.03 1.91
N THR A 53 -6.60 3.25 1.26
CA THR A 53 -6.55 3.41 -0.21
C THR A 53 -5.20 2.99 -0.78
N ALA A 54 -5.18 2.62 -2.05
CA ALA A 54 -3.97 2.37 -2.81
C ALA A 54 -4.08 3.02 -4.20
N LEU A 55 -2.96 3.59 -4.67
CA LEU A 55 -2.86 4.25 -5.97
C LEU A 55 -1.66 3.69 -6.72
N LEU A 56 -1.90 3.29 -7.96
CA LEU A 56 -0.82 2.95 -8.90
C LEU A 56 -0.39 4.23 -9.59
N THR A 57 0.77 4.76 -9.22
CA THR A 57 1.32 5.89 -9.97
C THR A 57 1.93 5.32 -11.24
N GLN A 58 1.32 5.59 -12.39
CA GLN A 58 1.94 5.21 -13.66
C GLN A 58 3.19 6.06 -13.85
N SER A 59 4.35 5.42 -13.89
CA SER A 59 5.54 6.02 -14.48
C SER A 59 5.17 6.40 -15.91
N SER A 60 5.08 7.70 -16.20
CA SER A 60 4.88 8.19 -17.56
C SER A 60 5.90 7.50 -18.46
N PRO A 61 5.52 6.85 -19.57
CA PRO A 61 6.50 6.29 -20.48
C PRO A 61 7.34 7.45 -20.98
N GLY A 62 8.62 7.44 -20.62
CA GLY A 62 9.57 8.46 -21.03
C GLY A 62 9.46 8.66 -22.54
N LYS A 63 9.14 9.90 -22.93
CA LYS A 63 9.07 10.35 -24.31
C LYS A 63 10.43 10.03 -24.96
N LEU A 64 10.46 9.01 -25.82
CA LEU A 64 11.58 8.73 -26.70
C LEU A 64 11.74 9.93 -27.64
N HIS A 65 12.85 10.64 -27.50
CA HIS A 65 13.34 11.65 -28.44
C HIS A 65 14.52 11.05 -29.21
#